data_AF-A0A2R8C5K6-F1
#
_entry.id   AF-A0A2R8C5K6-F1
#
_cell.length_a   1.000
_cell.length_b   1.000
_cell.length_c   1.000
_cell.angle_alpha   90.00
_cell.angle_beta   90.00
_cell.angle_gamma   90.00
#
_symmetry.space_group_name_H-M   'P 1'
#
loop_
_entity.id
_entity.type
_entity.pdbx_description
1 polymer ?
#
loop_
_entity_poly.entity_id
_entity_poly.type
_entity_poly.pdbx_seq_one_letter_code
_entity_poly.pdbx_strand_id
1 'polypeptide(L)'
;MTNPELQQATGNHPKDDNETSDNRQDLLPRIVRKKLGLSSPDMAELFGMSEVGYRSWEVGSRRPGGPALKLLALLDLQPKKVLFWLNAL
;
A
#
# COMPACT_ATOMS: atom_id res chain seq x y z
N MET A 1 -20.56 38.62 36.31
CA MET A 1 -19.48 38.62 35.29
C MET A 1 -19.66 37.37 34.47
N THR A 2 -19.84 37.59 33.17
CA THR A 2 -20.28 36.65 32.13
C THR A 2 -19.31 35.49 31.91
N ASN A 3 -19.86 34.30 31.69
CA ASN A 3 -19.17 33.15 31.11
C ASN A 3 -19.02 33.37 29.59
N PRO A 4 -17.82 33.20 29.00
CA PRO A 4 -17.69 32.89 27.59
C PRO A 4 -17.18 31.46 27.40
N GLU A 5 -18.02 30.66 26.75
CA GLU A 5 -17.69 29.35 26.18
C GLU A 5 -16.68 29.45 25.01
N LEU A 6 -15.86 28.40 24.92
CA LEU A 6 -15.30 27.77 23.72
C LEU A 6 -14.32 28.56 22.84
N GLN A 7 -13.07 28.06 22.81
CA GLN A 7 -12.46 27.64 21.56
C GLN A 7 -11.40 26.55 21.78
N GLN A 8 -11.50 25.56 20.91
CA GLN A 8 -10.77 24.30 20.87
C GLN A 8 -9.31 24.55 20.47
N ALA A 9 -8.36 23.94 21.18
CA ALA A 9 -6.98 23.79 20.72
C ALA A 9 -6.59 22.32 20.83
N THR A 10 -6.83 21.63 19.72
CA THR A 10 -6.04 20.51 19.18
C THR A 10 -5.19 19.73 20.19
N GLY A 11 -5.60 18.50 20.47
CA GLY A 11 -4.74 17.51 21.10
C GLY A 11 -3.46 17.33 20.30
N ASN A 12 -2.38 17.95 20.78
CA ASN A 12 -1.02 17.59 20.43
C ASN A 12 -0.70 16.30 21.18
N HIS A 13 -1.15 15.18 20.64
CA HIS A 13 -0.50 13.91 20.94
C HIS A 13 0.73 13.81 20.05
N PRO A 14 1.96 13.83 20.60
CA PRO A 14 3.14 13.55 19.81
C PRO A 14 2.96 12.14 19.27
N LYS A 15 2.83 11.99 17.95
CA LYS A 15 2.91 10.67 17.34
C LYS A 15 4.38 10.28 17.42
N ASP A 16 4.66 9.46 18.42
CA ASP A 16 5.93 8.82 18.70
C ASP A 16 6.77 8.61 17.44
N ASP A 17 7.92 9.26 17.45
CA ASP A 17 9.05 9.21 16.54
C ASP A 17 9.78 7.84 16.57
N ASN A 18 9.04 6.77 16.89
CA ASN A 18 9.53 5.40 17.00
C ASN A 18 8.60 4.39 16.32
N GLU A 19 8.31 4.57 15.03
CA GLU A 19 8.04 3.44 14.15
C GLU A 19 9.27 3.21 13.29
N THR A 20 10.13 2.32 13.81
CA THR A 20 11.18 1.65 13.06
C THR A 20 10.66 1.30 11.68
N SER A 21 11.15 2.05 10.70
CA SER A 21 10.96 1.85 9.27
C SER A 21 11.26 0.39 8.92
N ASP A 22 10.23 -0.46 8.87
CA ASP A 22 10.34 -1.72 8.14
C ASP A 22 10.24 -1.39 6.65
N ASN A 23 11.33 -0.80 6.15
CA ASN A 23 11.59 -0.37 4.78
C ASN A 23 11.44 -1.51 3.75
N ARG A 24 11.21 -2.74 4.22
CA ARG A 24 10.91 -3.92 3.40
C ARG A 24 9.53 -3.87 2.75
N GLN A 25 8.55 -3.19 3.35
CA GLN A 25 7.15 -3.22 2.90
C GLN A 25 6.85 -2.16 1.84
N ASP A 26 7.53 -1.02 1.89
CA ASP A 26 7.34 0.12 0.98
C ASP A 26 7.93 -0.14 -0.44
N LEU A 27 8.85 -1.11 -0.58
CA LEU A 27 9.52 -1.42 -1.86
C LEU A 27 8.92 -2.62 -2.61
N LEU A 28 7.97 -3.36 -2.02
CA LEU A 28 7.41 -4.57 -2.62
C LEU A 28 6.68 -4.34 -3.96
N PRO A 29 5.80 -3.32 -4.14
CA PRO A 29 4.93 -3.27 -5.32
C PRO A 29 5.70 -3.22 -6.64
N ARG A 30 6.72 -2.36 -6.72
CA ARG A 30 7.55 -2.21 -7.92
C ARG A 30 8.44 -3.42 -8.14
N ILE A 31 9.04 -3.95 -7.08
CA ILE A 31 9.97 -5.10 -7.18
C ILE A 31 9.22 -6.34 -7.63
N VAL A 32 8.11 -6.68 -6.98
CA VAL A 32 7.26 -7.83 -7.31
C VAL A 32 6.77 -7.71 -8.74
N ARG A 33 6.22 -6.56 -9.13
CA ARG A 33 5.76 -6.36 -10.52
C ARG A 33 6.87 -6.59 -11.54
N LYS A 34 8.06 -6.01 -11.31
CA LYS A 34 9.20 -6.19 -12.23
C LYS A 34 9.65 -7.65 -12.31
N LYS A 35 9.66 -8.39 -11.20
CA LYS A 35 9.96 -9.83 -11.18
C LYS A 35 8.95 -10.65 -12.01
N LEU A 36 7.68 -10.22 -12.02
CA LEU A 36 6.62 -10.82 -12.85
C LEU A 36 6.69 -10.42 -14.33
N GLY A 37 7.51 -9.42 -14.70
CA GLY A 37 7.59 -8.91 -16.06
C GLY A 37 6.38 -8.09 -16.51
N LEU A 38 5.55 -7.62 -15.57
CA LEU A 38 4.30 -6.92 -15.88
C LEU A 38 4.48 -5.40 -16.00
N SER A 39 3.68 -4.78 -16.87
CA SER A 39 3.55 -3.32 -16.90
C SER A 39 2.78 -2.80 -15.67
N SER A 40 2.92 -1.51 -15.33
CA SER A 40 2.14 -0.93 -14.22
C SER A 40 0.62 -1.01 -14.45
N PRO A 41 0.10 -0.78 -15.68
CA PRO A 41 -1.30 -1.06 -16.00
C PRO A 41 -1.72 -2.51 -15.74
N ASP A 42 -0.98 -3.51 -16.26
CA ASP A 42 -1.37 -4.93 -16.12
C ASP A 42 -1.40 -5.36 -14.65
N MET A 43 -0.44 -4.86 -13.86
CA MET A 43 -0.40 -5.13 -12.42
C MET A 43 -1.53 -4.42 -11.66
N ALA A 44 -1.94 -3.23 -12.10
CA ALA A 44 -3.07 -2.53 -11.51
C ALA A 44 -4.40 -3.25 -11.80
N GLU A 45 -4.56 -3.77 -13.02
CA GLU A 45 -5.69 -4.61 -13.41
C GLU A 45 -5.77 -5.88 -12.55
N LEU A 46 -4.64 -6.55 -12.32
CA LEU A 46 -4.54 -7.71 -11.44
C LEU A 46 -4.99 -7.40 -9.99
N PHE A 47 -4.78 -6.18 -9.53
CA PHE A 47 -5.20 -5.70 -8.21
C PHE A 47 -6.62 -5.09 -8.21
N GLY A 48 -7.30 -5.05 -9.36
CA GLY A 48 -8.64 -4.47 -9.49
C GLY A 48 -8.69 -2.96 -9.21
N MET A 49 -7.63 -2.22 -9.56
CA MET A 49 -7.51 -0.79 -9.25
C MET A 49 -6.94 0.02 -10.42
N SER A 50 -6.93 1.36 -10.30
CA SER A 50 -6.36 2.23 -11.33
C SER A 50 -4.83 2.21 -11.36
N GLU A 51 -4.25 2.40 -12.55
CA GLU A 51 -2.79 2.52 -12.74
C GLU A 51 -2.19 3.63 -11.85
N VAL A 52 -2.85 4.79 -11.78
CA VAL A 52 -2.42 5.92 -10.94
C VAL A 52 -2.36 5.52 -9.47
N GLY A 53 -3.34 4.75 -9.00
CA GLY A 53 -3.38 4.22 -7.64
C GLY A 53 -2.23 3.26 -7.38
N TYR A 54 -2.00 2.29 -8.28
CA TYR A 54 -0.91 1.33 -8.13
C TYR A 54 0.46 2.03 -8.18
N ARG A 55 0.66 2.98 -9.10
CA ARG A 55 1.89 3.77 -9.22
C ARG A 55 2.16 4.61 -7.96
N SER A 56 1.13 5.07 -7.27
CA SER A 56 1.27 5.76 -5.97
C SER A 56 1.90 4.85 -4.90
N TRP A 57 1.63 3.54 -4.95
CA TRP A 57 2.34 2.57 -4.12
C TRP A 57 3.79 2.38 -4.58
N GLU A 58 4.04 2.29 -5.88
CA GLU A 58 5.39 2.07 -6.41
C GLU A 58 6.39 3.21 -6.18
N VAL A 59 5.89 4.42 -5.96
CA VAL A 59 6.69 5.62 -5.67
C VAL A 59 6.67 5.98 -4.18
N GLY A 60 5.94 5.22 -3.35
CA GLY A 60 5.87 5.42 -1.91
C GLY A 60 4.99 6.60 -1.45
N SER A 61 4.22 7.23 -2.34
CA SER A 61 3.31 8.32 -1.95
C SER A 61 2.06 7.81 -1.22
N ARG A 62 1.73 6.53 -1.40
CA ARG A 62 0.72 5.81 -0.60
C ARG A 62 1.26 4.44 -0.22
N ARG A 63 0.84 3.92 0.93
CA ARG A 63 1.13 2.55 1.34
C ARG A 63 0.00 1.59 0.93
N PRO A 64 0.30 0.37 0.45
CA PRO A 64 -0.72 -0.65 0.27
C PRO A 64 -1.30 -1.07 1.62
N GLY A 65 -2.61 -1.37 1.65
CA GLY A 65 -3.24 -1.93 2.84
C GLY A 65 -2.78 -3.38 3.11
N GLY A 66 -3.05 -3.88 4.32
CA GLY A 66 -2.65 -5.23 4.75
C GLY A 66 -2.99 -6.36 3.77
N PRO A 67 -4.23 -6.46 3.23
CA PRO A 67 -4.57 -7.47 2.22
C PRO A 67 -3.73 -7.38 0.95
N ALA A 68 -3.48 -6.17 0.44
CA ALA A 68 -2.66 -5.94 -0.74
C ALA A 68 -1.19 -6.35 -0.49
N LEU A 69 -0.65 -6.04 0.69
CA LEU A 69 0.70 -6.49 1.09
C LEU A 69 0.81 -8.02 1.13
N LYS A 70 -0.20 -8.71 1.67
CA LYS A 70 -0.22 -10.17 1.67
C LYS A 70 -0.27 -10.74 0.25
N LEU A 71 -1.07 -10.15 -0.64
CA LEU A 71 -1.13 -10.57 -2.03
C LEU A 71 0.21 -10.35 -2.76
N LEU A 72 0.86 -9.21 -2.55
CA LEU A 72 2.21 -8.93 -3.08
C LEU A 72 3.23 -9.97 -2.60
N ALA A 73 3.20 -10.32 -1.31
CA ALA A 73 4.09 -11.35 -0.77
C ALA A 73 3.82 -12.74 -1.38
N LEU A 74 2.55 -13.10 -1.59
CA LEU A 74 2.18 -14.36 -2.25
C LEU A 74 2.61 -14.38 -3.71
N LEU A 75 2.45 -13.27 -4.44
CA LEU A 75 2.93 -13.13 -5.82
C LEU A 75 4.45 -13.26 -5.91
N ASP A 76 5.21 -12.75 -4.92
CA ASP A 76 6.66 -12.92 -4.88
C ASP A 76 7.07 -14.37 -4.60
N LEU A 77 6.35 -15.06 -3.70
CA LEU A 77 6.67 -16.41 -3.27
C LEU A 77 6.23 -17.49 -4.27
N GLN A 78 5.02 -17.36 -4.83
CA GLN A 78 4.39 -18.38 -5.69
C GLN A 78 3.70 -17.76 -6.91
N PRO A 79 4.43 -17.04 -7.78
CA PRO A 79 3.85 -16.23 -8.85
C PRO A 79 2.91 -17.03 -9.77
N LYS A 80 3.35 -18.20 -10.25
CA LYS A 80 2.56 -19.04 -11.18
C LYS A 80 1.22 -19.48 -10.57
N LYS A 81 1.23 -19.86 -9.30
CA LYS A 81 0.06 -20.41 -8.60
C LYS A 81 -0.95 -19.30 -8.31
N VAL A 82 -0.45 -18.14 -7.87
CA VAL A 82 -1.28 -16.98 -7.55
C VAL A 82 -1.89 -16.38 -8.81
N LEU A 83 -1.12 -16.19 -9.87
CA LEU A 83 -1.64 -15.72 -11.16
C LEU A 83 -2.68 -16.68 -11.74
N PHE A 84 -2.48 -17.99 -11.61
CA PHE A 84 -3.48 -18.98 -12.03
C PHE A 84 -4.82 -18.78 -11.32
N TRP A 85 -4.82 -18.54 -10.00
CA TRP A 85 -6.06 -18.30 -9.26
C TRP A 85 -6.70 -16.97 -9.58
N LEU A 86 -5.91 -15.90 -9.74
CA LEU A 86 -6.44 -14.58 -10.04
C LEU A 86 -7.08 -14.52 -11.44
N ASN A 87 -6.54 -15.26 -12.41
CA ASN A 87 -7.13 -15.37 -13.76
C ASN A 87 -8.36 -16.29 -13.83
N ALA A 88 -8.68 -17.01 -12.76
CA ALA A 88 -9.83 -17.92 -12.68
C ALA A 88 -11.04 -17.29 -11.98
N LEU A 89 -10.92 -16.04 -11.51
CA LEU A 89 -11.97 -15.23 -10.89
C LEU A 89 -12.68 -14.39 -11.95
#